data_AF-A0A6P1MKA1-F1
#
_entry.id   AF-A0A6P1MKA1-F1
#
_cell.length_a   1.000
_cell.length_b   1.000
_cell.length_c   1.000
_cell.angle_alpha   90.00
_cell.angle_beta   90.00
_cell.angle_gamma   90.00
#
_symmetry.space_group_name_H-M   'P 1'
#
loop_
_entity.id
_entity.type
_entity.pdbx_description
1 polymer ?
#
loop_
_entity_poly.entity_id
_entity_poly.type
_entity_poly.pdbx_seq_one_letter_code
_entity_poly.pdbx_strand_id
1 'polypeptide(L)'
;MISIKNGQIDLANLEVEDIIDINMLQNFLDNFALGMNCAAVSVNRKGEEITRPSHYRAFCSNYIHTNHIGDQRCAQCHNQMGEEAVKSGKPFVGACHAGLIDFAAPIIVKGEHLELYWEGRFLMMSQVKTRYARLPER
;
A
#
# COMPACT_ATOMS: atom_id res chain seq x y z
N MET A 1 8.90 -15.31 13.22
CA MET A 1 9.10 -16.13 14.44
C MET A 1 9.42 -15.15 15.55
N ILE A 2 8.50 -14.99 16.50
CA ILE A 2 8.56 -13.93 17.51
C ILE A 2 9.85 -14.02 18.31
N SER A 3 10.66 -12.97 18.27
CA SER A 3 11.91 -12.86 19.03
C SER A 3 11.64 -12.28 20.42
N ILE A 4 12.35 -12.77 21.44
CA ILE A 4 12.25 -12.29 22.82
C ILE A 4 13.61 -11.70 23.23
N LYS A 5 13.63 -10.45 23.70
CA LYS A 5 14.78 -9.78 24.31
C LYS A 5 14.44 -9.39 25.74
N ASN A 6 15.28 -9.79 26.69
CA ASN A 6 15.13 -9.48 28.12
C ASN A 6 13.74 -9.85 28.70
N GLY A 7 13.16 -10.97 28.26
CA GLY A 7 11.83 -11.42 28.70
C GLY A 7 10.65 -10.66 28.10
N GLN A 8 10.87 -9.79 27.10
CA GLN A 8 9.84 -9.06 26.37
C GLN A 8 9.92 -9.35 24.87
N ILE A 9 8.80 -9.23 24.16
CA ILE A 9 8.76 -9.35 22.69
C ILE A 9 9.63 -8.24 22.08
N ASP A 10 10.54 -8.63 21.20
CA ASP A 10 11.36 -7.72 20.42
C ASP A 10 10.53 -7.09 19.30
N LEU A 11 9.82 -6.01 19.63
CA LEU A 11 8.93 -5.29 18.71
C LEU A 11 9.67 -4.79 17.46
N ALA A 12 10.97 -4.54 17.54
CA ALA A 12 11.79 -4.10 16.41
C ALA A 12 11.94 -5.19 15.33
N ASN A 13 11.78 -6.46 15.68
CA ASN A 13 11.83 -7.61 14.75
C ASN A 13 10.47 -8.32 14.63
N LEU A 14 9.40 -7.70 15.13
CA LEU A 14 8.06 -8.24 15.00
C LEU A 14 7.53 -7.90 13.61
N GLU A 15 7.00 -8.91 12.91
CA GLU A 15 6.37 -8.74 11.60
C GLU A 15 4.85 -8.92 11.71
N VAL A 16 4.11 -8.50 10.69
CA VAL A 16 2.63 -8.58 10.69
C VAL A 16 2.15 -10.03 10.71
N GLU A 17 2.85 -10.90 9.98
CA GLU A 17 2.60 -12.34 9.90
C GLU A 17 2.71 -13.04 11.25
N ASP A 18 3.45 -12.45 12.21
CA ASP A 18 3.57 -12.98 13.57
C ASP A 18 2.34 -12.62 14.45
N ILE A 19 1.48 -11.70 14.02
CA ILE A 19 0.34 -11.17 14.80
C ILE A 19 -1.00 -11.47 14.15
N ILE A 20 -1.08 -11.37 12.82
CA ILE A 20 -2.31 -11.50 12.04
C ILE A 20 -2.16 -12.65 11.04
N ASP A 21 -3.15 -13.54 11.01
CA ASP A 21 -3.23 -14.55 9.96
C ASP A 21 -3.38 -13.89 8.58
N ILE A 22 -2.53 -14.28 7.63
CA ILE A 22 -2.45 -13.61 6.33
C ILE A 22 -3.71 -13.84 5.49
N ASN A 23 -4.41 -14.96 5.66
CA ASN A 23 -5.67 -15.17 4.95
C ASN A 23 -6.77 -14.27 5.53
N MET A 24 -6.80 -14.07 6.85
CA MET A 24 -7.67 -13.11 7.49
C MET A 24 -7.38 -11.67 7.01
N LEU A 25 -6.10 -11.28 6.95
CA LEU A 25 -5.70 -9.96 6.45
C LEU A 25 -6.11 -9.77 4.98
N GLN A 26 -5.87 -10.77 4.13
CA GLN A 26 -6.30 -10.76 2.74
C GLN A 26 -7.82 -10.56 2.61
N ASN A 27 -8.61 -11.34 3.34
CA ASN A 27 -10.07 -11.22 3.31
C ASN A 27 -10.55 -9.84 3.79
N PHE A 28 -9.89 -9.25 4.79
CA PHE A 28 -10.18 -7.90 5.23
C PHE A 28 -9.92 -6.90 4.09
N LEU A 29 -8.74 -6.96 3.46
CA LEU A 29 -8.37 -6.07 2.35
C LEU A 29 -9.30 -6.23 1.15
N ASP A 30 -9.71 -7.45 0.80
CA ASP A 30 -10.64 -7.70 -0.29
C ASP A 30 -12.01 -7.05 -0.05
N ASN A 31 -12.58 -7.25 1.15
CA ASN A 31 -13.86 -6.64 1.52
C ASN A 31 -13.77 -5.13 1.63
N PHE A 32 -12.67 -4.64 2.20
CA PHE A 32 -12.38 -3.23 2.31
C PHE A 32 -12.31 -2.58 0.92
N ALA A 33 -11.51 -3.16 0.02
CA ALA A 33 -11.27 -2.63 -1.32
C ALA A 33 -12.56 -2.60 -2.14
N LEU A 34 -13.38 -3.65 -2.01
CA LEU A 34 -14.72 -3.71 -2.58
C LEU A 34 -15.63 -2.60 -2.03
N GLY A 35 -15.73 -2.49 -0.69
CA GLY A 35 -16.65 -1.55 -0.03
C GLY A 35 -16.29 -0.08 -0.25
N MET A 36 -15.00 0.23 -0.31
CA MET A 36 -14.51 1.59 -0.53
C MET A 36 -14.25 1.92 -1.99
N ASN A 37 -14.52 0.97 -2.89
CA ASN A 37 -14.25 1.11 -4.31
C ASN A 37 -12.81 1.61 -4.55
N CYS A 38 -11.83 0.89 -4.03
CA CYS A 38 -10.40 1.14 -4.23
C CYS A 38 -9.63 -0.15 -4.53
N ALA A 39 -8.35 -0.04 -4.85
CA ALA A 39 -7.43 -1.19 -4.78
C ALA A 39 -6.94 -1.35 -3.33
N ALA A 40 -6.31 -2.46 -2.97
CA ALA A 40 -5.63 -2.60 -1.68
C ALA A 40 -4.52 -3.65 -1.78
N VAL A 41 -3.36 -3.36 -1.20
CA VAL A 41 -2.33 -4.35 -0.93
C VAL A 41 -1.68 -3.99 0.39
N SER A 42 -1.03 -4.98 0.99
CA SER A 42 -0.22 -4.86 2.18
C SER A 42 1.18 -5.36 1.88
N VAL A 43 2.17 -4.62 2.37
CA VAL A 43 3.60 -4.92 2.23
C VAL A 43 4.25 -5.08 3.61
N ASN A 44 5.46 -5.65 3.65
CA ASN A 44 6.32 -5.69 4.85
C ASN A 44 7.28 -4.49 4.90
N ARG A 45 8.18 -4.47 5.90
CA ARG A 45 9.22 -3.45 6.11
C ARG A 45 10.23 -3.29 4.98
N LYS A 46 10.28 -4.24 4.04
CA LYS A 46 11.13 -4.17 2.85
C LYS A 46 10.37 -3.67 1.61
N GLY A 47 9.08 -3.37 1.77
CA GLY A 47 8.18 -3.06 0.66
C GLY A 47 7.78 -4.30 -0.15
N GLU A 48 7.99 -5.52 0.37
CA GLU A 48 7.59 -6.75 -0.31
C GLU A 48 6.12 -7.05 0.03
N GLU A 49 5.31 -7.38 -0.98
CA GLU A 49 3.90 -7.71 -0.79
C GLU A 49 3.73 -8.97 0.08
N ILE A 50 2.97 -8.85 1.17
CA ILE A 50 2.60 -9.98 2.04
C ILE A 50 1.18 -10.48 1.77
N THR A 51 0.38 -9.68 1.07
CA THR A 51 -0.96 -10.05 0.56
C THR A 51 -0.98 -9.88 -0.95
N ARG A 52 -1.91 -10.55 -1.62
CA ARG A 52 -2.16 -10.31 -3.04
C ARG A 52 -2.93 -9.00 -3.25
N PRO A 53 -2.66 -8.26 -4.34
CA PRO A 53 -3.43 -7.07 -4.68
C PRO A 53 -4.93 -7.37 -4.78
N SER A 54 -5.71 -6.64 -4.00
CA SER A 54 -7.17 -6.71 -3.93
C SER A 54 -7.78 -5.65 -4.84
N HIS A 55 -8.78 -6.01 -5.65
CA HIS A 55 -9.53 -5.09 -6.52
C HIS A 55 -8.66 -4.17 -7.40
N TYR A 56 -7.59 -4.73 -7.95
CA TYR A 56 -6.67 -3.96 -8.80
C TYR A 56 -7.36 -3.36 -10.02
N ARG A 57 -7.07 -2.10 -10.31
CA ARG A 57 -7.80 -1.33 -11.32
C ARG A 57 -7.27 -1.60 -12.72
N ALA A 58 -8.19 -1.70 -13.67
CA ALA A 58 -7.88 -1.86 -15.10
C ALA A 58 -6.89 -0.79 -15.61
N PHE A 59 -6.94 0.43 -15.08
CA PHE A 59 -5.95 1.45 -15.41
C PHE A 59 -4.51 1.02 -15.06
N CYS A 60 -4.31 0.55 -13.84
CA CYS A 60 -2.99 0.10 -13.39
C CYS A 60 -2.53 -1.10 -14.21
N SER A 61 -3.37 -2.14 -14.36
CA SER A 61 -3.01 -3.35 -15.10
C SER A 61 -2.76 -3.10 -16.59
N ASN A 62 -3.51 -2.19 -17.21
CA ASN A 62 -3.47 -2.00 -18.66
C ASN A 62 -2.46 -0.94 -19.10
N TYR A 63 -1.96 -0.09 -18.19
CA TYR A 63 -1.07 1.01 -18.54
C TYR A 63 0.20 1.12 -17.68
N ILE A 64 0.11 0.81 -16.38
CA ILE A 64 1.25 0.98 -15.45
C ILE A 64 2.06 -0.31 -15.38
N HIS A 65 1.40 -1.45 -15.12
CA HIS A 65 2.06 -2.76 -14.94
C HIS A 65 2.27 -3.52 -16.26
N THR A 66 2.24 -2.81 -17.38
CA THR A 66 2.54 -3.38 -18.70
C THR A 66 4.04 -3.38 -19.00
N ASN A 67 4.84 -2.65 -18.23
CA ASN A 67 6.27 -2.53 -18.41
C ASN A 67 7.01 -2.29 -17.09
N HIS A 68 8.28 -2.69 -17.06
CA HIS A 68 9.12 -2.62 -15.86
C HIS A 68 9.34 -1.19 -15.33
N ILE A 69 9.30 -0.17 -16.19
CA ILE A 69 9.50 1.23 -15.75
C ILE A 69 8.29 1.69 -14.95
N GLY A 70 7.08 1.34 -15.39
CA GLY A 70 5.84 1.60 -14.66
C GLY A 70 5.80 0.89 -13.31
N ASP A 71 6.23 -0.37 -13.26
CA ASP A 71 6.36 -1.12 -12.00
C ASP A 71 7.34 -0.44 -11.03
N GLN A 72 8.52 -0.05 -11.51
CA GLN A 72 9.53 0.63 -10.70
C GLN A 72 9.02 1.97 -10.15
N ARG A 73 8.36 2.78 -10.99
CA ARG A 73 7.77 4.06 -10.56
C ARG A 73 6.60 3.87 -9.60
N CYS A 74 5.83 2.79 -9.77
CA CYS A 74 4.78 2.42 -8.83
C CYS A 74 5.37 2.10 -7.47
N ALA A 75 6.30 1.15 -7.40
CA ALA A 75 6.97 0.75 -6.17
C ALA A 75 7.68 1.92 -5.49
N GLN A 76 8.37 2.78 -6.24
CA GLN A 76 9.01 3.97 -5.67
C GLN A 76 7.99 4.93 -5.04
N CYS A 77 6.89 5.20 -5.75
CA CYS A 77 5.83 6.08 -5.26
C CYS A 77 5.17 5.51 -3.99
N HIS A 78 4.94 4.20 -3.97
CA HIS A 78 4.37 3.48 -2.83
C HIS A 78 5.27 3.51 -1.61
N ASN A 79 6.56 3.22 -1.78
CA ASN A 79 7.55 3.31 -0.71
C ASN A 79 7.62 4.72 -0.11
N GLN A 80 7.60 5.76 -0.94
CA GLN A 80 7.59 7.15 -0.46
C GLN A 80 6.34 7.47 0.37
N MET A 81 5.16 7.09 -0.10
CA MET A 81 3.92 7.30 0.67
C MET A 81 3.95 6.53 1.98
N GLY A 82 4.51 5.32 1.95
CA GLY A 82 4.69 4.51 3.12
C GLY A 82 5.59 5.19 4.15
N GLU A 83 6.79 5.57 3.74
CA GLU A 83 7.72 6.28 4.62
C GLU A 83 7.09 7.51 5.28
N GLU A 84 6.29 8.30 4.55
CA GLU A 84 5.57 9.46 5.11
C GLU A 84 4.49 9.04 6.12
N ALA A 85 3.79 7.94 5.86
CA ALA A 85 2.81 7.39 6.78
C ALA A 85 3.45 6.89 8.09
N VAL A 86 4.61 6.23 8.01
CA VAL A 86 5.40 5.83 9.18
C VAL A 86 5.95 7.04 9.92
N LYS A 87 6.62 7.97 9.23
CA LYS A 87 7.19 9.19 9.84
C LYS A 87 6.14 10.00 10.61
N SER A 88 4.92 10.06 10.09
CA SER A 88 3.83 10.80 10.73
C SER A 88 3.04 9.99 11.76
N GLY A 89 3.19 8.66 11.78
CA GLY A 89 2.37 7.74 12.56
C GLY A 89 0.89 7.78 12.20
N LYS A 90 0.54 8.28 11.00
CA LYS A 90 -0.82 8.54 10.53
C LYS A 90 -0.98 8.14 9.07
N PRO A 91 -2.22 7.91 8.60
CA PRO A 91 -2.45 7.72 7.17
C PRO A 91 -1.98 8.93 6.36
N PHE A 92 -1.26 8.67 5.28
CA PHE A 92 -0.83 9.64 4.28
C PHE A 92 -1.68 9.48 3.01
N VAL A 93 -2.29 10.57 2.53
CA VAL A 93 -3.07 10.59 1.28
C VAL A 93 -2.37 11.50 0.28
N GLY A 94 -2.12 11.01 -0.93
CA GLY A 94 -1.35 11.72 -1.94
C GLY A 94 -1.73 11.36 -3.37
N ALA A 95 -1.03 11.98 -4.33
CA ALA A 95 -1.15 11.63 -5.74
C ALA A 95 -0.11 10.56 -6.08
N CYS A 96 -0.52 9.49 -6.76
CA CYS A 96 0.43 8.54 -7.31
C CYS A 96 1.21 9.14 -8.49
N HIS A 97 2.29 8.47 -8.91
CA HIS A 97 3.10 8.92 -10.06
C HIS A 97 2.26 9.06 -11.36
N ALA A 98 1.20 8.27 -11.50
CA ALA A 98 0.27 8.33 -12.63
C ALA A 98 -0.88 9.35 -12.46
N GLY A 99 -0.88 10.10 -11.34
CA GLY A 99 -1.83 11.18 -11.08
C GLY A 99 -3.18 10.77 -10.50
N LEU A 100 -3.35 9.50 -10.09
CA LEU A 100 -4.50 9.04 -9.30
C LEU A 100 -4.33 9.43 -7.83
N ILE A 101 -5.41 9.40 -7.04
CA ILE A 101 -5.33 9.54 -5.59
C ILE A 101 -5.01 8.16 -5.01
N ASP A 102 -4.03 8.13 -4.13
CA ASP A 102 -3.55 6.95 -3.43
C ASP A 102 -3.26 7.29 -1.98
N PHE A 103 -3.03 6.28 -1.16
CA PHE A 103 -2.68 6.51 0.24
C PHE A 103 -1.96 5.33 0.85
N ALA A 104 -1.40 5.58 2.03
CA ALA A 104 -0.71 4.59 2.84
C ALA A 104 -1.12 4.80 4.30
N ALA A 105 -1.41 3.72 5.02
CA ALA A 105 -1.74 3.78 6.45
C ALA A 105 -0.85 2.80 7.22
N PRO A 106 -0.12 3.24 8.26
CA PRO A 106 0.83 2.40 8.98
C PRO A 106 0.09 1.49 9.97
N ILE A 107 0.58 0.26 10.19
CA ILE A 107 0.22 -0.53 11.37
C ILE A 107 1.19 -0.23 12.50
N ILE A 108 0.65 0.07 13.69
CA ILE A 108 1.45 0.47 14.84
C ILE A 108 1.04 -0.39 16.03
N VAL A 109 2.01 -1.08 16.64
CA VAL A 109 1.80 -1.90 17.85
C VAL A 109 2.70 -1.37 18.96
N LYS A 110 2.07 -0.90 20.05
CA LYS A 110 2.77 -0.32 21.22
C LYS A 110 3.76 0.81 20.87
N GLY A 111 3.46 1.57 19.81
CA GLY A 111 4.32 2.67 19.35
C GLY A 111 5.43 2.25 18.38
N GLU A 112 5.58 0.95 18.12
CA GLU A 112 6.51 0.42 17.12
C GLU A 112 5.78 0.14 15.81
N HIS A 113 6.40 0.53 14.70
CA HIS A 113 5.83 0.37 13.38
C HIS A 113 6.00 -1.06 12.90
N LEU A 114 4.87 -1.70 12.63
CA LEU A 114 4.84 -2.88 11.77
C LEU A 114 4.49 -2.31 10.41
N GLU A 115 5.48 -2.11 9.56
CA GLU A 115 5.26 -1.44 8.29
C GLU A 115 4.35 -2.30 7.41
N LEU A 116 3.08 -1.95 7.45
CA LEU A 116 2.06 -2.31 6.50
C LEU A 116 1.54 -0.99 5.99
N TYR A 117 1.55 -0.83 4.67
CA TYR A 117 0.88 0.28 4.02
C TYR A 117 -0.34 -0.28 3.34
N TRP A 118 -1.49 0.28 3.69
CA TRP A 118 -2.71 0.00 2.98
C TRP A 118 -2.87 0.98 1.80
N GLU A 119 -2.93 0.44 0.58
CA GLU A 119 -2.90 1.23 -0.66
C GLU A 119 -4.25 1.32 -1.36
N GLY A 120 -5.02 2.37 -1.09
CA GLY A 120 -6.33 2.60 -1.69
C GLY A 120 -6.33 3.58 -2.86
N ARG A 121 -6.43 3.09 -4.09
CA ARG A 121 -6.60 3.98 -5.26
C ARG A 121 -8.05 4.33 -5.56
N PHE A 122 -8.39 5.62 -5.58
CA PHE A 122 -9.72 6.10 -5.98
C PHE A 122 -9.73 6.64 -7.42
N LEU A 123 -10.78 6.30 -8.18
CA LEU A 123 -11.15 6.98 -9.42
C LEU A 123 -12.23 8.03 -9.10
N MET A 124 -11.87 9.31 -9.05
CA MET A 124 -12.85 10.39 -9.05
C MET A 124 -13.30 10.68 -10.50
N MET A 125 -14.60 10.63 -10.76
CA MET A 125 -15.23 10.83 -12.08
C MET A 125 -14.82 12.15 -12.78
N SER A 126 -14.40 13.18 -12.04
CA SER A 126 -13.99 14.48 -12.59
C SER A 126 -12.57 14.52 -13.19
N GLN A 127 -11.71 13.54 -12.92
CA GLN A 127 -10.34 13.49 -13.46
C GLN A 127 -10.27 12.83 -14.86
N VAL A 128 -11.38 12.25 -15.33
CA VAL A 128 -11.46 11.46 -16.59
C VAL A 128 -11.20 12.28 -17.86
N LYS A 129 -11.41 13.60 -17.85
CA LYS A 129 -11.30 14.41 -19.09
C LYS A 129 -10.05 15.30 -19.22
N THR A 130 -9.37 15.66 -18.14
CA THR A 130 -8.34 16.73 -18.21
C THR A 130 -6.90 16.26 -18.09
N ARG A 131 -6.61 15.05 -17.58
CA ARG A 131 -5.24 14.54 -17.38
C ARG A 131 -4.82 13.36 -18.27
N TYR A 132 -5.76 12.66 -18.90
CA TYR A 132 -5.49 11.49 -19.74
C TYR A 132 -4.71 11.80 -21.03
N ALA A 133 -4.70 13.05 -21.49
CA ALA A 133 -4.04 13.46 -22.74
C ALA A 133 -2.51 13.59 -22.66
N ARG A 134 -1.88 13.41 -21.49
CA ARG A 134 -0.42 13.60 -21.30
C ARG A 134 0.33 12.39 -20.73
N LEU A 135 -0.33 11.23 -20.68
CA LEU A 135 0.27 9.98 -20.16
C LEU A 135 1.45 9.42 -20.99
N PRO A 136 1.59 9.65 -22.32
CA PRO A 136 2.75 9.13 -23.06
C PRO A 136 4.06 9.93 -22.81
N GLU A 137 4.00 11.09 -22.16
CA GLU A 137 5.15 12.01 -22.04
C GLU A 137 5.70 12.14 -20.61
N ARG A 138 5.24 11.33 -19.65
CA ARG A 138 5.67 11.38 -18.25
C ARG A 138 6.24 10.07 -17.75
#